data_AF-A0A6V7I3X6-F1
#
_entry.id   AF-A0A6V7I3X6-F1
#
_cell.length_a   1.000
_cell.length_b   1.000
_cell.length_c   1.000
_cell.angle_alpha   90.00
_cell.angle_beta   90.00
_cell.angle_gamma   90.00
#
_symmetry.space_group_name_H-M   'P 1'
#
loop_
_entity.id
_entity.type
_entity.pdbx_description
1 polymer ?
#
loop_
_entity_poly.entity_id
_entity_poly.type
_entity_poly.pdbx_seq_one_letter_code
_entity_poly.pdbx_strand_id
1 'polypeptide(L)'
;TKHDLEELVDAINAGRPQCPVGLNTLVIPRKPVSDSAQQQPYVYLKCGHVQGYHDWGQEKDKATRRCPMCLVAGPIVKLCMGIEPAFYVDRGPPTYAFNPCGHMATEKTV
;
A
#
# COMPACT_ATOMS: atom_id res chain seq x y z
N THR A 1 -3.62 -17.51 -12.39
CA THR A 1 -3.05 -16.16 -12.49
C THR A 1 -3.85 -15.13 -11.71
N LYS A 2 -5.07 -14.74 -12.16
CA LYS A 2 -5.91 -13.77 -11.42
C LYS A 2 -6.32 -14.28 -10.04
N HIS A 3 -6.81 -15.52 -9.97
CA HIS A 3 -7.23 -16.16 -8.72
C HIS A 3 -6.10 -16.17 -7.68
N ASP A 4 -4.89 -16.46 -8.12
CA ASP A 4 -3.67 -16.52 -7.31
C ASP A 4 -3.38 -15.17 -6.63
N LEU A 5 -3.52 -14.08 -7.38
CA LEU A 5 -3.35 -12.72 -6.86
C LEU A 5 -4.47 -12.35 -5.87
N GLU A 6 -5.68 -12.86 -6.08
CA GLU A 6 -6.80 -12.69 -5.15
C GLU A 6 -6.58 -13.46 -3.85
N GLU A 7 -6.10 -14.71 -3.91
CA GLU A 7 -5.71 -15.50 -2.73
C GLU A 7 -4.61 -14.83 -1.92
N LEU A 8 -3.61 -14.22 -2.59
CA LEU A 8 -2.56 -13.46 -1.92
C LEU A 8 -3.12 -12.25 -1.14
N VAL A 9 -4.08 -11.53 -1.73
CA VAL A 9 -4.76 -10.42 -1.03
C VAL A 9 -5.53 -10.93 0.18
N ASP A 10 -6.25 -12.03 0.04
CA ASP A 10 -7.03 -12.61 1.12
C ASP A 10 -6.12 -13.08 2.26
N ALA A 11 -4.98 -13.69 1.96
CA ALA A 11 -3.98 -14.09 2.94
C ALA A 11 -3.40 -12.91 3.73
N ILE A 12 -3.08 -11.80 3.07
CA ILE A 12 -2.55 -10.61 3.76
C ILE A 12 -3.63 -9.98 4.65
N ASN A 13 -4.85 -9.84 4.14
CA ASN A 13 -5.95 -9.25 4.90
C ASN A 13 -6.37 -10.14 6.09
N ALA A 14 -6.29 -11.47 5.95
CA ALA A 14 -6.50 -12.42 7.04
C ALA A 14 -5.47 -12.26 8.18
N GLY A 15 -4.26 -11.80 7.86
CA GLY A 15 -3.25 -11.42 8.86
C GLY A 15 -3.60 -10.17 9.67
N ARG A 16 -4.66 -9.44 9.31
CA ARG A 16 -5.15 -8.23 9.99
C ARG A 16 -4.03 -7.23 10.31
N PRO A 17 -3.29 -6.74 9.30
CA PRO A 17 -2.19 -5.81 9.53
C PRO A 17 -2.68 -4.55 10.27
N GLN A 18 -1.97 -4.14 11.32
CA GLN A 18 -2.35 -2.97 12.12
C GLN A 18 -1.61 -1.72 11.66
N CYS A 19 -2.34 -0.61 11.57
CA CYS A 19 -1.74 0.71 11.40
C CYS A 19 -1.09 1.15 12.73
N PRO A 20 0.21 1.45 12.75
CA PRO A 20 0.89 1.86 13.98
C PRO A 20 0.43 3.23 14.51
N VAL A 21 -0.21 4.04 13.66
CA VAL A 21 -0.63 5.41 14.00
C VAL A 21 -2.12 5.49 14.32
N GLY A 22 -2.95 4.92 13.45
CA GLY A 22 -4.42 4.96 13.58
C GLY A 22 -5.00 3.85 14.44
N LEU A 23 -4.18 2.86 14.84
CA LEU A 23 -4.60 1.65 15.59
C LEU A 23 -5.79 0.91 14.95
N ASN A 24 -5.97 1.08 13.64
CA ASN A 24 -6.98 0.41 12.84
C ASN A 24 -6.36 -0.71 12.02
N THR A 25 -7.17 -1.73 11.71
CA THR A 25 -6.76 -2.78 10.79
C THR A 25 -6.76 -2.22 9.37
N LEU A 26 -5.66 -2.44 8.65
CA LEU A 26 -5.49 -2.08 7.25
C LEU A 26 -6.06 -3.18 6.35
N VAL A 27 -6.66 -2.76 5.24
CA VAL A 27 -7.25 -3.65 4.25
C VAL A 27 -6.68 -3.28 2.89
N ILE A 28 -5.97 -4.22 2.27
CA ILE A 28 -5.44 -4.05 0.92
C ILE A 28 -6.55 -4.34 -0.07
N PRO A 29 -6.93 -3.36 -0.91
CA PRO A 29 -7.97 -3.57 -1.90
C PRO A 29 -7.39 -4.20 -3.17
N ARG A 30 -8.27 -4.91 -3.89
CA ARG A 30 -8.00 -5.55 -5.19
C ARG A 30 -7.91 -4.56 -6.35
N LYS A 31 -8.41 -3.35 -6.15
CA LYS A 31 -8.38 -2.23 -7.09
C LYS A 31 -8.23 -0.95 -6.28
N PRO A 32 -7.62 0.12 -6.83
CA PRO A 32 -7.61 1.41 -6.16
C PRO A 32 -9.07 1.84 -5.90
N VAL A 33 -9.42 2.02 -4.63
CA VAL A 33 -10.74 2.51 -4.22
C VAL A 33 -10.71 4.04 -4.10
N SER A 34 -11.84 4.67 -4.39
CA SER A 34 -12.03 6.11 -4.21
C SER A 34 -11.87 6.50 -2.72
N ASP A 35 -11.75 7.80 -2.45
CA ASP A 35 -11.20 8.40 -1.22
C ASP A 35 -11.88 8.06 0.13
N SER A 36 -12.89 7.21 0.16
CA SER A 36 -13.66 6.89 1.37
C SER A 36 -13.15 5.72 2.21
N ALA A 37 -12.17 4.93 1.72
CA ALA A 37 -11.68 3.77 2.47
C ALA A 37 -10.56 4.15 3.46
N GLN A 38 -10.91 4.56 4.68
CA GLN A 38 -9.95 4.84 5.77
C GLN A 38 -9.01 3.66 6.09
N GLN A 39 -9.42 2.44 5.75
CA GLN A 39 -8.65 1.22 5.97
C GLN A 39 -7.64 0.94 4.85
N GLN A 40 -7.71 1.63 3.71
CA GLN A 40 -6.74 1.42 2.64
C GLN A 40 -5.36 1.95 3.07
N PRO A 41 -4.30 1.13 2.97
CA PRO A 41 -2.96 1.58 3.29
C PRO A 41 -2.40 2.57 2.27
N TYR A 42 -1.52 3.44 2.75
CA TYR A 42 -0.68 4.35 1.98
C TYR A 42 0.77 3.99 2.22
N VAL A 43 1.60 4.07 1.18
CA VAL A 43 3.05 3.94 1.28
C VAL A 43 3.71 5.31 1.13
N TYR A 44 4.72 5.58 1.97
CA TYR A 44 5.60 6.73 1.84
C TYR A 44 6.70 6.40 0.83
N LEU A 45 6.63 6.96 -0.38
CA LEU A 45 7.46 6.53 -1.51
C LEU A 45 8.97 6.70 -1.31
N LYS A 46 9.39 7.61 -0.41
CA LYS A 46 10.82 7.82 -0.10
C LYS A 46 11.40 6.86 0.92
N CYS A 47 10.57 6.22 1.77
CA CYS A 47 11.07 5.38 2.86
C CYS A 47 10.39 4.01 2.97
N GLY A 48 9.37 3.73 2.16
CA GLY A 48 8.68 2.43 2.11
C GLY A 48 7.75 2.14 3.29
N HIS A 49 7.69 3.00 4.32
CA HIS A 49 6.76 2.79 5.43
C HIS A 49 5.31 2.81 4.95
N VAL A 50 4.50 1.91 5.50
CA VAL A 50 3.09 1.73 5.16
C VAL A 50 2.21 2.08 6.36
N GLN A 51 1.17 2.88 6.14
CA GLN A 51 0.28 3.37 7.19
C GLN A 51 -1.15 3.58 6.68
N GLY A 52 -2.11 3.70 7.59
CA GLY A 52 -3.46 4.17 7.26
C GLY A 52 -3.48 5.68 7.00
N TYR A 53 -4.60 6.17 6.47
CA TYR A 53 -4.78 7.61 6.26
C TYR A 53 -4.80 8.37 7.59
N HIS A 54 -4.08 9.49 7.67
CA HIS A 54 -4.13 10.45 8.77
C HIS A 54 -3.68 11.83 8.29
N ASP A 55 -4.07 12.90 8.98
CA ASP A 55 -3.72 14.28 8.56
C ASP A 55 -2.37 14.76 9.10
N TRP A 56 -1.76 14.03 10.04
CA TRP A 56 -0.46 14.39 10.60
C TRP A 56 0.65 14.43 9.53
N GLY A 57 1.57 15.39 9.67
CA GLY A 57 2.76 15.51 8.83
C GLY A 57 2.50 16.07 7.43
N GLN A 58 1.27 16.46 7.10
CA GLN A 58 0.95 17.09 5.83
C GLN A 58 1.58 18.48 5.73
N GLU A 59 2.38 18.73 4.70
CA GLU A 59 3.03 20.03 4.49
C GLU A 59 2.10 20.98 3.71
N LYS A 60 2.48 22.27 3.65
CA LYS A 60 1.66 23.33 3.05
C LYS A 60 1.36 23.10 1.57
N ASP A 61 2.23 22.41 0.86
CA ASP A 61 2.09 22.08 -0.56
C ASP A 61 1.08 20.94 -0.82
N LYS A 62 0.56 20.30 0.24
CA LYS A 62 -0.34 19.12 0.24
C LYS A 62 0.17 17.89 -0.51
N ALA A 63 1.21 18.01 -1.33
CA ALA A 63 1.83 16.96 -2.12
C ALA A 63 2.82 16.13 -1.29
N THR A 64 3.37 16.71 -0.23
CA THR A 64 4.33 16.03 0.65
C THR A 64 3.74 15.77 2.03
N ARG A 65 4.08 14.60 2.57
CA ARG A 65 3.76 14.21 3.94
C ARG A 65 5.00 13.64 4.62
N ARG A 66 5.21 14.02 5.88
CA ARG A 66 6.24 13.44 6.74
C ARG A 66 5.79 12.08 7.26
N CYS A 67 6.68 11.09 7.17
CA CYS A 67 6.44 9.77 7.74
C CYS A 67 6.49 9.83 9.28
N PRO A 68 5.43 9.41 10.01
CA PRO A 68 5.43 9.32 11.46
C PRO A 68 6.49 8.39 12.06
N MET A 69 6.97 7.40 11.29
CA MET A 69 7.96 6.43 11.79
C MET A 69 9.40 6.94 11.71
N CYS A 70 9.73 7.71 10.68
CA CYS A 70 11.13 8.08 10.37
C CYS A 70 11.33 9.54 9.98
N LEU A 71 10.27 10.35 9.98
CA LEU A 71 10.25 11.80 9.69
C LEU A 71 10.68 12.20 8.27
N VAL A 72 10.98 11.23 7.39
CA VAL A 72 11.27 11.49 5.97
C VAL A 72 10.04 12.10 5.30
N ALA A 73 10.23 13.27 4.68
CA ALA A 73 9.20 13.96 3.90
C ALA A 73 9.19 13.49 2.44
N GLY A 74 8.02 13.13 1.93
CA GLY A 74 7.87 12.74 0.53
C GLY A 74 6.42 12.53 0.11
N PRO A 75 6.19 12.19 -1.16
CA PRO A 75 4.87 11.83 -1.64
C PRO A 75 4.42 10.51 -1.01
N ILE A 76 3.11 10.39 -0.82
CA ILE A 76 2.45 9.15 -0.41
C ILE A 76 1.48 8.72 -1.50
N VAL A 77 1.29 7.41 -1.64
CA VAL A 77 0.30 6.85 -2.57
C VAL A 77 -0.45 5.71 -1.92
N LYS A 78 -1.70 5.51 -2.34
CA LYS A 78 -2.50 4.38 -1.91
C LYS A 78 -1.88 3.08 -2.40
N LEU A 79 -1.77 2.09 -1.52
CA LEU A 79 -1.41 0.73 -1.89
C LEU A 79 -2.65 -0.04 -2.30
N CYS A 80 -2.50 -0.84 -3.34
CA CYS A 80 -3.48 -1.84 -3.77
C CYS A 80 -2.76 -3.02 -4.40
N MET A 81 -3.42 -4.17 -4.50
CA MET A 81 -2.89 -5.26 -5.31
C MET A 81 -3.07 -4.97 -6.79
N GLY A 82 -1.99 -5.08 -7.57
CA GLY A 82 -2.10 -5.12 -9.03
C GLY A 82 -2.60 -6.51 -9.46
N ILE A 83 -3.86 -6.62 -9.89
CA ILE A 83 -4.43 -7.90 -10.39
C ILE A 83 -4.33 -7.97 -11.92
N GLU A 84 -3.26 -7.44 -12.49
CA GLU A 84 -3.09 -7.40 -13.94
C GLU A 84 -2.26 -8.62 -14.40
N PRO A 85 -2.85 -9.63 -15.07
CA PRO A 85 -2.16 -10.87 -15.38
C PRO A 85 -0.94 -10.69 -16.28
N ALA A 86 -0.89 -9.60 -17.05
CA ALA A 86 0.23 -9.27 -17.94
C ALA A 86 1.55 -9.04 -17.19
N PHE A 87 1.50 -8.71 -15.90
CA PHE A 87 2.69 -8.50 -15.07
C PHE A 87 2.95 -9.69 -14.13
N TYR A 88 2.13 -10.74 -14.14
CA TYR A 88 2.31 -11.87 -13.22
C TYR A 88 3.52 -12.72 -13.64
N VAL A 89 4.57 -12.71 -12.80
CA VAL A 89 5.75 -13.57 -12.98
C VAL A 89 5.72 -14.77 -12.03
N ASP A 90 5.27 -14.57 -10.80
CA ASP A 90 5.18 -15.63 -9.79
C ASP A 90 4.11 -15.36 -8.73
N ARG A 91 4.01 -16.32 -7.79
CA ARG A 91 3.06 -16.38 -6.69
C ARG A 91 3.71 -16.03 -5.33
N GLY A 92 4.87 -15.38 -5.36
CA GLY A 92 5.63 -15.02 -4.16
C GLY A 92 4.91 -13.99 -3.28
N PRO A 93 5.43 -13.72 -2.07
CA PRO A 93 4.88 -12.68 -1.21
C PRO A 93 4.96 -11.29 -1.88
N PRO A 94 3.85 -10.54 -1.96
CA PRO A 94 3.79 -9.22 -2.61
C PRO A 94 4.36 -8.14 -1.68
N THR A 95 5.68 -8.17 -1.53
CA THR A 95 6.47 -7.36 -0.59
C THR A 95 7.04 -6.10 -1.23
N TYR A 96 6.83 -5.91 -2.53
CA TYR A 96 7.28 -4.78 -3.31
C TYR A 96 6.08 -4.01 -3.87
N ALA A 97 6.30 -2.75 -4.27
CA ALA A 97 5.30 -1.96 -4.96
C ALA A 97 5.95 -1.07 -6.01
N PHE A 98 5.26 -0.86 -7.13
CA PHE A 98 5.72 0.02 -8.20
C PHE A 98 5.68 1.50 -7.74
N ASN A 99 6.78 2.22 -7.96
CA ASN A 99 6.86 3.67 -7.76
C ASN A 99 6.67 4.35 -9.13
N PRO A 100 5.67 5.26 -9.31
CA PRO A 100 4.90 5.94 -8.26
C PRO A 100 3.50 5.39 -7.99
N CYS A 101 3.03 4.34 -8.68
CA CYS A 101 1.59 4.00 -8.67
C CYS A 101 1.11 3.20 -7.44
N GLY A 102 2.00 2.62 -6.62
CA GLY A 102 1.63 1.91 -5.39
C GLY A 102 0.99 0.53 -5.59
N HIS A 103 1.00 0.01 -6.82
CA HIS A 103 0.55 -1.36 -7.08
C HIS A 103 1.55 -2.35 -6.47
N MET A 104 1.08 -3.14 -5.53
CA MET A 104 1.84 -4.19 -4.88
C MET A 104 2.08 -5.35 -5.84
N ALA A 105 3.27 -5.92 -5.74
CA ALA A 105 3.74 -7.01 -6.57
C ALA A 105 4.87 -7.78 -5.86
N THR A 106 5.30 -8.88 -6.47
CA THR A 106 6.44 -9.66 -6.01
C THR A 106 7.75 -9.06 -6.54
N GLU A 107 8.88 -9.42 -5.94
CA GLU A 107 10.19 -8.92 -6.36
C GLU A 107 10.48 -9.17 -7.84
N LYS A 108 10.13 -10.36 -8.34
CA LYS A 108 10.39 -10.73 -9.75
C LYS A 108 9.50 -9.99 -10.75
N THR A 109 8.44 -9.35 -10.26
CA THR A 109 7.49 -8.61 -11.08
C THR A 109 7.89 -7.14 -11.23
N VAL A 110 8.69 -6.59 -10.31
CA VAL A 110 9.08 -5.16 -10.26
C VAL A 110 10.43 -4.86 -10.89
#